data_AF-A0A8J4V7X5-F1
#
_entry.id   AF-A0A8J4V7X5-F1
#
_cell.length_a   1.000
_cell.length_b   1.000
_cell.length_c   1.000
_cell.angle_alpha   90.00
_cell.angle_beta   90.00
_cell.angle_gamma   90.00
#
_symmetry.space_group_name_H-M   'P 1'
#
loop_
_entity.id
_entity.type
_entity.pdbx_description
1 polymer ?
#
loop_
_entity_poly.entity_id
_entity_poly.type
_entity_poly.pdbx_seq_one_letter_code
_entity_poly.pdbx_strand_id
1 'polypeptide(L)'
;TGKIQFSSRVEKEYLKPSYTASIGEELEDGLFDDCLELALQFGMIMMFACAFPLAFAFATLNNITEIRTDALKLLAMLKRPVPRAATTIGAWLNIFQFLIVMSICTNCAFLVWLYDHEGKWSLEPGLAIILVIEHILLLIKFGFSRFVPEEPAWVRANRVKNATQAQDVCSKQLLRTISGGRRMFGEVKERSEKNDL
;
A
#
# COMPACT_ATOMS: atom_id res chain seq x y z
N THR A 1 4.30 34.94 41.35
CA THR A 1 4.29 33.53 41.79
C THR A 1 3.73 32.68 40.67
N GLY A 2 4.61 32.08 39.85
CA GLY A 2 4.23 31.37 38.62
C GLY A 2 3.56 30.03 38.93
N LYS A 3 2.33 29.82 38.45
CA LYS A 3 1.64 28.53 38.53
C LYS A 3 2.30 27.58 37.54
N ILE A 4 3.06 26.61 38.04
CA ILE A 4 3.61 25.52 37.24
C ILE A 4 2.42 24.62 36.89
N GLN A 5 1.86 24.82 35.69
CA GLN A 5 0.75 24.03 35.19
C GLN A 5 1.29 22.65 34.80
N PHE A 6 1.09 21.67 35.69
CA PHE A 6 1.34 20.26 35.42
C PHE A 6 0.29 19.78 34.41
N SER A 7 0.46 20.17 33.14
CA SER A 7 -0.37 19.62 32.07
C SER A 7 -0.10 18.12 32.02
N SER A 8 -1.13 17.34 32.28
CA SER A 8 -1.02 15.89 32.31
C SER A 8 -0.57 15.41 30.93
N ARG A 9 0.17 14.29 30.87
CA ARG A 9 0.63 13.70 29.60
C ARG A 9 -0.53 13.49 28.60
N VAL A 10 -1.74 13.33 29.14
CA VAL A 10 -3.00 13.16 28.42
C VAL A 10 -3.43 14.46 27.74
N GLU A 11 -3.41 15.62 28.42
CA GLU A 11 -3.72 16.92 27.81
C GLU A 11 -2.76 17.29 26.68
N LYS A 12 -1.46 17.03 26.87
CA LYS A 12 -0.45 17.24 25.82
C LYS A 12 -0.71 16.37 24.58
N GLU A 13 -1.24 15.16 24.78
CA GLU A 13 -1.60 14.25 23.70
C GLU A 13 -2.92 14.65 23.02
N TYR A 14 -3.88 15.21 23.76
CA TYR A 14 -5.13 15.74 23.22
C TYR A 14 -4.94 17.01 22.38
N LEU A 15 -3.92 17.83 22.69
CA LEU A 15 -3.61 19.06 21.97
C LEU A 15 -2.84 18.85 20.67
N LYS A 16 -2.31 17.65 20.41
CA LYS A 16 -1.61 17.34 19.15
C LYS A 16 -2.61 17.30 17.98
N PRO A 17 -2.21 17.77 16.79
CA PRO A 17 -3.04 17.67 15.60
C PRO A 17 -3.32 16.20 15.26
N SER A 18 -4.51 15.97 14.70
CA SER A 18 -4.89 14.67 14.15
C SER A 18 -4.21 14.47 12.79
N TYR A 19 -3.96 13.22 12.42
CA TYR A 19 -3.37 12.87 11.13
C TYR A 19 -4.44 12.95 10.04
N THR A 20 -4.53 14.09 9.37
CA THR A 20 -5.52 14.44 8.35
C THR A 20 -4.83 15.00 7.11
N ALA A 21 -5.38 14.73 5.93
CA ALA A 21 -4.91 15.30 4.67
C ALA A 21 -5.10 16.83 4.62
N SER A 22 -4.27 17.51 3.84
CA SER A 22 -4.30 18.96 3.62
C SER A 22 -5.38 19.41 2.63
N ILE A 23 -5.91 18.49 1.82
CA ILE A 23 -6.86 18.77 0.74
C ILE A 23 -8.26 18.24 1.12
N GLY A 24 -9.05 19.08 1.82
CA GLY A 24 -10.47 18.82 2.10
C GLY A 24 -10.78 18.56 3.58
N GLU A 25 -11.82 19.21 4.09
CA GLU A 25 -12.30 19.13 5.47
C GLU A 25 -12.95 17.77 5.82
N GLU A 26 -13.04 16.86 4.84
CA GLU A 26 -13.64 15.54 4.97
C GLU A 26 -12.58 14.45 5.16
N LEU A 27 -12.13 14.24 6.41
CA LEU A 27 -11.67 12.93 6.94
C LEU A 27 -10.71 12.04 6.10
N GLU A 28 -10.02 12.56 5.08
CA GLU A 28 -9.03 11.79 4.36
C GLU A 28 -7.74 11.70 5.19
N ASP A 29 -7.19 10.48 5.22
CA ASP A 29 -6.04 10.09 6.03
C ASP A 29 -4.83 10.96 5.66
N GLY A 30 -4.03 11.42 6.62
CA GLY A 30 -2.75 12.10 6.32
C GLY A 30 -1.81 11.28 5.44
N LEU A 31 -2.08 9.97 5.35
CA LEU A 31 -1.44 9.02 4.44
C LEU A 31 -1.60 9.41 2.96
N PHE A 32 -2.66 10.12 2.58
CA PHE A 32 -2.85 10.59 1.22
C PHE A 32 -1.71 11.53 0.79
N ASP A 33 -1.40 12.53 1.61
CA ASP A 33 -0.34 13.50 1.34
C ASP A 33 1.03 12.81 1.31
N ASP A 34 1.30 11.92 2.28
CA ASP A 34 2.56 11.17 2.33
C ASP A 34 2.70 10.22 1.12
N CYS A 35 1.61 9.61 0.64
CA CYS A 35 1.62 8.80 -0.60
C CYS A 35 1.75 9.66 -1.87
N LEU A 36 1.14 10.84 -1.89
CA LEU A 36 1.21 11.78 -3.01
C LEU A 36 2.64 12.30 -3.17
N GLU A 37 3.30 12.66 -2.08
CA GLU A 37 4.70 13.07 -2.07
C GLU A 37 5.60 11.97 -2.67
N LEU A 38 5.42 10.72 -2.22
CA LEU A 38 6.14 9.59 -2.76
C LEU A 38 5.85 9.37 -4.26
N ALA A 39 4.59 9.49 -4.67
CA ALA A 39 4.17 9.34 -6.06
C ALA A 39 4.79 10.40 -6.98
N LEU A 40 4.82 11.66 -6.53
CA LEU A 40 5.45 12.76 -7.25
C LEU A 40 6.96 12.56 -7.35
N GLN A 41 7.62 12.24 -6.24
CA GLN A 41 9.06 11.98 -6.25
C GLN A 41 9.43 10.82 -7.20
N PHE A 42 8.68 9.72 -7.13
CA PHE A 42 8.87 8.58 -8.03
C PHE A 42 8.64 8.97 -9.50
N GLY A 43 7.56 9.68 -9.80
CA GLY A 43 7.25 10.15 -11.15
C GLY A 43 8.35 11.04 -11.73
N MET A 44 8.87 11.99 -10.95
CA MET A 44 9.95 12.88 -11.37
C MET A 44 11.24 12.11 -11.68
N ILE A 45 11.64 11.16 -10.84
CA ILE A 45 12.85 10.37 -11.08
C ILE A 45 12.69 9.51 -12.34
N MET A 46 11.54 8.87 -12.49
CA MET A 46 11.31 7.92 -13.58
C MET A 46 11.10 8.63 -14.93
N MET A 47 10.34 9.72 -15.00
CA MET A 47 10.05 10.41 -16.27
C MET A 47 11.25 11.18 -16.82
N PHE A 48 12.17 11.65 -15.95
CA PHE A 48 13.34 12.45 -16.34
C PHE A 48 14.67 11.70 -16.16
N ALA A 49 14.63 10.37 -16.12
CA ALA A 49 15.80 9.52 -15.88
C ALA A 49 16.92 9.76 -16.91
N CYS A 50 16.58 9.90 -18.19
CA CYS A 50 17.55 10.17 -19.26
C CYS A 50 18.16 11.59 -19.20
N ALA A 51 17.44 12.56 -18.63
CA ALA A 51 17.89 13.96 -18.58
C ALA A 51 18.81 14.23 -17.37
N PHE A 52 18.50 13.65 -16.21
CA PHE A 52 19.30 13.86 -15.00
C PHE A 52 19.45 12.60 -14.14
N PRO A 53 20.42 11.72 -14.46
CA PRO A 53 20.62 10.47 -13.72
C PRO A 53 20.97 10.66 -12.24
N LEU A 54 21.61 11.79 -11.89
CA LEU A 54 21.95 12.13 -10.50
C LEU A 54 20.71 12.33 -9.61
N ALA A 55 19.52 12.54 -10.20
CA ALA A 55 18.25 12.62 -9.47
C ALA A 55 18.04 11.42 -8.55
N PHE A 56 18.47 10.22 -8.98
CA PHE A 56 18.32 9.00 -8.21
C PHE A 56 19.12 9.03 -6.90
N ALA A 57 20.33 9.61 -6.93
CA ALA A 57 21.16 9.76 -5.73
C ALA A 57 20.52 10.73 -4.74
N PHE A 58 20.02 11.88 -5.22
CA PHE A 58 19.32 12.85 -4.37
C PHE A 58 18.04 12.28 -3.78
N ALA A 59 17.25 11.55 -4.58
CA ALA A 59 16.06 10.87 -4.12
C ALA A 59 16.33 9.81 -3.06
N THR A 60 17.45 9.09 -3.17
CA THR A 60 17.84 8.08 -2.17
C THR A 60 18.16 8.74 -0.84
N LEU A 61 18.90 9.86 -0.87
CA LEU A 61 19.17 10.65 0.34
C LEU A 61 17.89 11.26 0.93
N ASN A 62 16.98 11.73 0.07
CA ASN A 62 15.67 12.22 0.50
C ASN A 62 14.90 11.12 1.21
N ASN A 63 14.72 9.95 0.56
CA ASN A 63 14.00 8.80 1.14
C ASN A 63 14.57 8.33 2.48
N ILE A 64 15.90 8.34 2.66
CA ILE A 64 16.53 7.98 3.94
C ILE A 64 16.17 8.99 5.02
N THR A 65 16.18 10.28 4.68
CA THR A 65 15.79 11.36 5.59
C THR A 65 14.29 11.28 5.89
N GLU A 66 13.48 11.00 4.87
CA GLU A 66 12.02 10.94 4.94
C GLU A 66 11.53 9.86 5.89
N ILE A 67 12.13 8.65 5.82
CA ILE A 67 11.82 7.57 6.76
C ILE A 67 12.04 8.02 8.22
N ARG A 68 13.02 8.89 8.48
CA ARG A 68 13.31 9.41 9.82
C ARG A 68 12.35 10.53 10.20
N THR A 69 12.07 11.47 9.31
CA THR A 69 11.15 12.58 9.55
C THR A 69 9.73 12.08 9.75
N ASP A 70 9.25 11.13 8.94
CA ASP A 70 7.95 10.49 9.10
C ASP A 70 7.81 9.74 10.42
N ALA A 71 8.86 9.01 10.82
CA ALA A 71 8.87 8.34 12.12
C ALA A 71 8.78 9.36 13.26
N LEU A 72 9.48 10.49 13.17
CA LEU A 72 9.42 11.56 14.17
C LEU A 72 8.05 12.26 14.16
N LYS A 73 7.46 12.51 12.98
CA LYS A 73 6.14 13.09 12.79
C LYS A 73 5.08 12.24 13.48
N LEU A 74 5.09 10.92 13.25
CA LEU A 74 4.14 9.98 13.84
C LEU A 74 4.34 9.75 15.35
N LEU A 75 5.58 9.76 15.84
CA LEU A 75 5.87 9.46 17.25
C LEU A 75 5.81 10.69 18.16
N ALA A 76 6.24 11.86 17.68
CA ALA A 76 6.42 13.05 18.51
C ALA A 76 5.39 14.14 18.22
N MET A 77 4.98 14.31 16.97
CA MET A 77 4.17 15.48 16.55
C MET A 77 2.67 15.20 16.47
N LEU A 78 2.28 13.98 16.09
CA LEU A 78 0.88 13.62 15.87
C LEU A 78 0.28 12.89 17.08
N LYS A 79 -1.05 13.01 17.22
CA LYS A 79 -1.82 12.15 18.12
C LYS A 79 -1.86 10.73 17.57
N ARG A 80 -1.77 9.72 18.43
CA ARG A 80 -1.83 8.30 18.03
C ARG A 80 -3.06 8.01 17.14
N PRO A 81 -2.88 7.59 15.88
CA PRO A 81 -3.99 7.25 14.99
C PRO A 81 -4.62 5.91 15.37
N VAL A 82 -5.90 5.73 15.01
CA VAL A 82 -6.60 4.45 15.19
C VAL A 82 -6.12 3.48 14.12
N PRO A 83 -5.67 2.26 14.48
CA PRO A 83 -5.19 1.30 13.50
C PRO A 83 -6.32 0.88 12.57
N ARG A 84 -6.06 0.98 11.25
CA ARG A 84 -6.96 0.50 10.19
C ARG A 84 -6.35 -0.73 9.52
N ALA A 85 -7.16 -1.76 9.31
CA ALA A 85 -6.72 -2.93 8.56
C ALA A 85 -6.73 -2.59 7.06
N ALA A 86 -5.57 -2.66 6.42
CA ALA A 86 -5.42 -2.52 4.97
C ALA A 86 -4.69 -3.74 4.41
N THR A 87 -5.19 -4.30 3.31
CA THR A 87 -4.57 -5.47 2.65
C THR A 87 -3.51 -5.06 1.64
N THR A 88 -3.63 -3.86 1.07
CA THR A 88 -2.75 -3.29 0.05
C THR A 88 -2.72 -1.77 0.18
N ILE A 89 -1.75 -1.10 -0.43
CA ILE A 89 -1.72 0.38 -0.55
C ILE A 89 -2.89 0.94 -1.38
N GLY A 90 -3.62 0.10 -2.11
CA GLY A 90 -4.89 0.46 -2.76
C GLY A 90 -4.69 1.07 -4.15
N ALA A 91 -5.47 2.12 -4.45
CA ALA A 91 -5.48 2.80 -5.76
C ALA A 91 -4.10 3.34 -6.17
N TRP A 92 -3.23 3.64 -5.20
CA TRP A 92 -1.86 4.08 -5.43
C TRP A 92 -1.05 3.10 -6.28
N LEU A 93 -1.26 1.78 -6.17
CA LEU A 93 -0.58 0.81 -7.05
C LEU A 93 -0.88 1.08 -8.52
N ASN A 94 -2.14 1.39 -8.85
CA ASN A 94 -2.52 1.68 -10.23
C ASN A 94 -1.89 3.00 -10.70
N ILE A 95 -1.77 3.99 -9.81
CA ILE A 95 -1.10 5.26 -10.10
C ILE A 95 0.40 5.02 -10.38
N PHE A 96 1.10 4.26 -9.53
CA PHE A 96 2.51 3.93 -9.76
C PHE A 96 2.71 3.13 -11.06
N GLN A 97 1.82 2.18 -11.36
CA GLN A 97 1.85 1.44 -12.63
C GLN A 97 1.64 2.36 -13.84
N PHE A 98 0.74 3.33 -13.74
CA PHE A 98 0.51 4.33 -14.77
C PHE A 98 1.74 5.23 -14.97
N LEU A 99 2.35 5.72 -13.87
CA LEU A 99 3.57 6.53 -13.91
C LEU A 99 4.74 5.80 -14.59
N ILE A 100 4.87 4.49 -14.38
CA ILE A 100 5.90 3.68 -15.06
C ILE A 100 5.68 3.69 -16.58
N VAL A 101 4.45 3.49 -17.05
CA VAL A 101 4.14 3.50 -18.49
C VAL A 101 4.40 4.89 -19.07
N MET A 102 3.93 5.95 -18.39
CA MET A 102 4.18 7.33 -18.82
C MET A 102 5.68 7.66 -18.87
N SER A 103 6.46 7.18 -17.90
CA SER A 103 7.92 7.33 -17.89
C SER A 103 8.58 6.71 -19.12
N ILE A 104 8.17 5.51 -19.54
CA ILE A 104 8.71 4.89 -20.76
C ILE A 104 8.43 5.79 -21.97
N CYS A 105 7.20 6.27 -22.13
CA CYS A 105 6.82 7.16 -23.24
C CYS A 105 7.62 8.46 -23.22
N THR A 106 7.76 9.10 -22.05
CA THR A 106 8.47 10.38 -21.91
C THR A 106 9.96 10.25 -22.17
N ASN A 107 10.63 9.20 -21.66
CA ASN A 107 12.05 9.00 -21.95
C ASN A 107 12.29 8.66 -23.43
N CYS A 108 11.40 7.90 -24.07
CA CYS A 108 11.50 7.65 -25.52
C CYS A 108 11.33 8.94 -26.32
N ALA A 109 10.36 9.79 -25.96
CA ALA A 109 10.18 11.10 -26.59
C ALA A 109 11.41 12.01 -26.42
N PHE A 110 12.02 12.03 -25.21
CA PHE A 110 13.27 12.77 -24.99
C PHE A 110 14.42 12.26 -25.86
N LEU A 111 14.55 10.95 -26.03
CA LEU A 111 15.58 10.36 -26.88
C LEU A 111 15.34 10.69 -28.37
N VAL A 112 14.10 10.63 -28.84
CA VAL A 112 13.74 11.02 -30.21
C VAL A 112 14.06 12.50 -30.45
N TRP A 113 13.67 13.36 -29.52
CA TRP A 113 13.94 14.80 -29.62
C TRP A 113 15.45 15.11 -29.61
N LEU A 114 16.21 14.46 -28.72
CA LEU A 114 17.66 14.61 -28.67
C LEU A 114 18.32 14.11 -29.97
N TYR A 115 17.81 12.99 -30.52
CA TYR A 115 18.29 12.41 -31.77
C TYR A 115 18.04 13.32 -32.98
N ASP A 116 16.86 13.95 -33.06
CA ASP A 116 16.50 14.90 -34.12
C ASP A 116 17.36 16.18 -34.05
N HIS A 117 17.61 16.69 -32.85
CA HIS A 117 18.44 17.89 -32.65
C HIS A 117 19.90 17.70 -33.12
N GLU A 118 20.47 16.50 -33.02
CA GLU A 118 21.85 16.27 -33.45
C GLU A 118 22.05 16.15 -34.98
N GLY A 119 20.97 16.10 -35.77
CA GLY A 119 20.96 16.32 -37.23
C GLY A 119 21.90 15.46 -38.10
N LYS A 120 22.56 14.45 -37.53
CA LYS A 120 23.66 13.70 -38.16
C LYS A 120 23.31 12.31 -38.65
N TRP A 121 22.17 11.77 -38.26
CA TRP A 121 21.81 10.40 -38.55
C TRP A 121 20.68 10.33 -39.57
N SER A 122 20.77 9.41 -40.52
CA SER A 122 19.67 9.13 -41.46
C SER A 122 18.41 8.83 -40.65
N LEU A 123 17.30 9.54 -40.94
CA LEU A 123 16.12 9.62 -40.07
C LEU A 123 15.44 8.26 -39.81
N GLU A 124 15.73 7.24 -40.62
CA GLU A 124 14.99 5.96 -40.65
C GLU A 124 15.47 4.90 -39.64
N PRO A 125 16.78 4.61 -39.44
CA PRO A 125 17.19 3.50 -38.56
C PRO A 125 17.14 3.84 -37.06
N GLY A 126 17.47 5.06 -36.65
CA GLY A 126 17.56 5.39 -35.22
C GLY A 126 16.22 5.55 -34.53
N LEU A 127 15.23 6.14 -35.19
CA LEU A 127 13.85 6.21 -34.69
C LEU A 127 13.27 4.80 -34.52
N ALA A 128 13.53 3.91 -35.49
CA ALA A 128 13.12 2.52 -35.40
C ALA A 128 13.76 1.81 -34.19
N ILE A 129 15.04 2.06 -33.89
CA ILE A 129 15.70 1.50 -32.71
C ILE A 129 15.05 2.01 -31.41
N ILE A 130 14.73 3.29 -31.31
CA ILE A 130 14.08 3.86 -30.12
C ILE A 130 12.69 3.24 -29.91
N LEU A 131 11.90 3.09 -30.98
CA LEU A 131 10.58 2.43 -30.93
C LEU A 131 10.69 0.95 -30.58
N VAL A 132 11.71 0.25 -31.07
CA VAL A 132 11.97 -1.16 -30.72
C VAL A 132 12.33 -1.27 -29.23
N ILE A 133 13.17 -0.37 -28.71
CA ILE A 133 13.52 -0.32 -27.29
C ILE A 133 12.27 -0.03 -26.45
N GLU A 134 11.41 0.90 -26.85
CA GLU A 134 10.14 1.18 -26.19
C GLU A 134 9.27 -0.08 -26.09
N HIS A 135 9.06 -0.79 -27.21
CA HIS A 135 8.26 -2.01 -27.24
C HIS A 135 8.87 -3.12 -26.40
N ILE A 136 10.20 -3.23 -26.35
CA ILE A 136 10.91 -4.17 -25.47
C ILE A 136 10.66 -3.81 -24.00
N LEU A 137 10.76 -2.54 -23.62
CA LEU A 137 10.53 -2.09 -22.24
C LEU A 137 9.08 -2.31 -21.80
N LEU A 138 8.11 -2.04 -22.67
CA LEU A 138 6.69 -2.32 -22.43
C LEU A 138 6.44 -3.83 -22.31
N LEU A 139 7.07 -4.64 -23.16
CA LEU A 139 6.97 -6.09 -23.13
C LEU A 139 7.63 -6.67 -21.88
N ILE A 140 8.75 -6.11 -21.41
CA ILE A 140 9.37 -6.47 -20.14
C ILE A 140 8.43 -6.12 -18.98
N LYS A 141 7.82 -4.93 -18.95
CA LYS A 141 6.86 -4.56 -17.90
C LYS A 141 5.67 -5.51 -17.87
N PHE A 142 5.10 -5.81 -19.03
CA PHE A 142 3.95 -6.72 -19.14
C PHE A 142 4.35 -8.17 -18.82
N GLY A 143 5.52 -8.59 -19.28
CA GLY A 143 6.11 -9.92 -19.02
C GLY A 143 6.41 -10.15 -17.55
N PHE A 144 7.03 -9.17 -16.87
CA PHE A 144 7.27 -9.24 -15.42
C PHE A 144 5.97 -9.34 -14.63
N SER A 145 4.95 -8.60 -15.05
CA SER A 145 3.61 -8.66 -14.42
C SER A 145 2.96 -10.05 -14.55
N ARG A 146 3.36 -10.85 -15.54
CA ARG A 146 2.88 -12.23 -15.73
C ARG A 146 3.81 -13.28 -15.13
N PHE A 147 5.11 -12.99 -15.06
CA PHE A 147 6.12 -13.93 -14.60
C PHE A 147 6.21 -13.98 -13.07
N VAL A 148 6.04 -12.84 -12.40
CA VAL A 148 6.10 -12.76 -10.94
C VAL A 148 4.69 -12.93 -10.38
N PRO A 149 4.36 -14.09 -9.76
CA PRO A 149 3.08 -14.24 -9.10
C PRO A 149 2.96 -13.22 -7.96
N GLU A 150 1.85 -12.48 -7.93
CA GLU A 150 1.60 -11.39 -6.96
C GLU A 150 1.71 -11.84 -5.50
N GLU A 151 1.46 -13.12 -5.23
CA GLU A 151 1.68 -13.73 -3.93
C GLU A 151 2.67 -14.90 -4.04
N PRO A 152 3.75 -14.91 -3.23
CA PRO A 152 4.68 -16.04 -3.20
C PRO A 152 3.98 -17.29 -2.64
N ALA A 153 4.38 -18.46 -3.13
CA ALA A 153 3.72 -19.73 -2.83
C ALA A 153 3.60 -20.04 -1.33
N TRP A 154 4.60 -19.63 -0.53
CA TRP A 154 4.60 -19.84 0.92
C TRP A 154 3.54 -18.98 1.64
N VAL A 155 3.26 -17.76 1.16
CA VAL A 155 2.18 -16.90 1.70
C VAL A 155 0.84 -17.51 1.37
N ARG A 156 0.66 -17.97 0.13
CA ARG A 156 -0.58 -18.63 -0.31
C ARG A 156 -0.85 -19.90 0.50
N ALA A 157 0.18 -20.71 0.72
CA ALA A 157 0.08 -21.91 1.55
C ALA A 157 -0.29 -21.57 3.00
N ASN A 158 0.28 -20.50 3.58
CA ASN A 158 -0.09 -20.04 4.92
C ASN A 158 -1.53 -19.50 4.99
N ARG A 159 -2.00 -18.74 3.99
CA ARG A 159 -3.41 -18.29 3.93
C ARG A 159 -4.37 -19.48 3.88
N VAL A 160 -4.08 -20.48 3.05
CA VAL A 160 -4.92 -21.70 2.94
C VAL A 160 -4.91 -22.48 4.25
N LYS A 161 -3.75 -22.65 4.91
CA LYS A 161 -3.65 -23.28 6.23
C LYS A 161 -4.48 -22.55 7.28
N ASN A 162 -4.35 -21.23 7.36
CA ASN A 162 -5.09 -20.41 8.32
C ASN A 162 -6.61 -20.47 8.07
N ALA A 163 -7.05 -20.45 6.81
CA ALA A 163 -8.45 -20.57 6.44
C ALA A 163 -9.03 -21.96 6.81
N THR A 164 -8.26 -23.03 6.56
CA THR A 164 -8.65 -24.40 6.92
C THR A 164 -8.75 -24.56 8.43
N GLN A 165 -7.80 -23.97 9.18
CA GLN A 165 -7.81 -23.98 10.64
C GLN A 165 -9.03 -23.24 11.21
N ALA A 166 -9.41 -22.09 10.63
CA ALA A 166 -10.60 -21.36 11.04
C ALA A 166 -11.89 -22.17 10.80
N GLN A 167 -11.99 -22.88 9.66
CA GLN A 167 -13.12 -23.75 9.36
C GLN A 167 -13.21 -24.95 10.30
N ASP A 168 -12.09 -25.61 10.63
CA ASP A 168 -12.06 -26.73 11.57
C ASP A 168 -12.51 -26.31 12.98
N VAL A 169 -12.06 -25.14 13.45
CA VAL A 169 -12.51 -24.58 14.75
C VAL A 169 -14.00 -24.26 14.73
N CYS A 170 -14.50 -23.60 13.67
CA CYS A 170 -15.91 -23.27 13.53
C CYS A 170 -16.80 -24.54 13.49
N SER A 171 -16.39 -25.54 12.71
CA SER A 171 -17.08 -26.84 12.61
C SER A 171 -17.14 -27.55 13.97
N LYS A 172 -16.02 -27.61 14.70
CA LYS A 172 -15.97 -28.19 16.06
C LYS A 172 -16.87 -27.45 17.04
N GLN A 173 -16.91 -26.12 16.98
CA GLN A 173 -17.81 -25.34 17.84
C GLN A 173 -19.28 -25.60 17.48
N LEU A 174 -19.62 -25.61 16.19
CA LEU A 174 -20.98 -25.89 15.72
C LEU A 174 -21.45 -27.29 16.14
N LEU A 175 -20.60 -28.32 16.00
CA LEU A 175 -20.90 -29.67 16.46
C LEU A 175 -21.09 -29.75 17.97
N ARG A 176 -20.27 -29.06 18.77
CA ARG A 176 -20.45 -28.98 20.23
C ARG A 176 -21.77 -28.33 20.60
N THR A 177 -22.15 -27.25 19.94
CA THR A 177 -23.43 -26.56 20.16
C THR A 177 -24.62 -27.46 19.82
N ILE A 178 -24.58 -28.16 18.67
CA ILE A 178 -25.64 -29.10 18.28
C ILE A 178 -25.75 -30.27 19.27
N SER A 179 -24.62 -30.87 19.67
CA SER A 179 -24.60 -31.95 20.67
C SER A 179 -25.14 -31.48 22.03
N GLY A 180 -24.76 -30.28 22.45
CA GLY A 180 -25.25 -29.68 23.71
C GLY A 180 -26.75 -29.40 23.69
N GLY A 181 -27.25 -28.81 22.60
CA GLY A 181 -28.68 -28.57 22.40
C GLY A 181 -29.52 -29.85 22.37
N ARG A 182 -29.02 -30.90 21.70
CA ARG A 182 -29.72 -32.20 21.67
C ARG A 182 -29.80 -32.84 23.06
N ARG A 183 -28.76 -32.74 23.88
CA ARG A 183 -28.76 -33.24 25.26
C ARG A 183 -29.76 -32.49 26.14
N MET A 184 -29.74 -31.15 26.12
CA MET A 184 -30.71 -30.37 26.91
C MET A 184 -32.17 -30.65 26.51
N PHE A 185 -32.45 -30.80 25.21
CA PHE A 185 -33.80 -31.12 24.76
C PHE A 185 -34.28 -32.49 25.25
N GLY A 186 -33.37 -33.48 25.30
CA GLY A 186 -33.65 -34.79 25.90
C GLY A 186 -33.97 -34.69 27.40
N GLU A 187 -33.16 -33.96 28.16
CA GLU A 187 -33.37 -33.78 29.61
C GLU A 187 -34.67 -33.02 29.93
N VAL A 188 -35.03 -32.00 29.15
CA VAL A 188 -36.29 -31.26 29.32
C VAL A 188 -37.49 -32.16 29.03
N LYS A 189 -37.40 -33.01 27.99
CA LYS A 189 -38.47 -33.95 27.64
C LYS A 189 -38.68 -34.98 28.75
N GLU A 190 -37.61 -35.60 29.26
CA GLU A 190 -37.70 -36.54 30.38
C GLU A 190 -38.26 -35.88 31.65
N ARG A 191 -37.95 -34.61 31.88
CA ARG A 191 -38.45 -33.86 33.03
C ARG A 191 -39.92 -33.48 32.91
N SER A 192 -40.41 -33.18 31.71
CA SER A 192 -41.84 -32.96 31.45
C SER A 192 -42.63 -34.25 31.64
N GLU A 193 -42.17 -35.37 31.06
CA GLU A 193 -42.84 -36.67 31.19
C GLU A 193 -42.92 -37.14 32.65
N LYS A 194 -41.94 -36.79 33.50
CA LYS A 194 -42.00 -37.07 34.94
C LYS A 194 -42.93 -36.17 35.75
N ASN A 195 -43.31 -35.00 35.24
CA ASN A 195 -44.20 -34.06 35.93
C ASN A 195 -45.67 -34.21 35.51
N ASP A 196 -45.94 -34.89 34.39
CA ASP A 196 -47.28 -35.19 33.87
C ASP A 196 -47.85 -36.54 34.38
N LEU A 197 -47.12 -37.24 35.27
CA LEU A 197 -47.50 -38.47 36.00
C LEU A 197 -47.72 -38.16 37.48
#